data_AF-A0AAJ0E743-F1
#
_entry.id   AF-A0AAJ0E743-F1
#
_cell.length_a   1.000
_cell.length_b   1.000
_cell.length_c   1.000
_cell.angle_alpha   90.00
_cell.angle_beta   90.00
_cell.angle_gamma   90.00
#
_symmetry.space_group_name_H-M   'P 1'
#
loop_
_entity.id
_entity.type
_entity.pdbx_description
1 polymer ?
#
loop_
_entity_poly.entity_id
_entity_poly.type
_entity_poly.pdbx_seq_one_letter_code
_entity_poly.pdbx_strand_id
1 'polypeptide(L)'
;MATCLTSRKSIYTEAAKLSLKECGVISPHFNVRLGDREKWGVRLLPARQFGHVVLTTSAGIMDHHQARRKNTSGKILGYFY
;
A
#
# COMPACT_ATOMS: atom_id res chain seq x y z
N MET A 1 -27.64 -10.58 -1.53
CA MET A 1 -26.55 -11.18 -2.34
C MET A 1 -26.18 -10.16 -3.40
N ALA A 2 -25.12 -9.38 -3.19
CA ALA A 2 -24.73 -8.29 -4.08
C ALA A 2 -23.45 -8.68 -4.82
N THR A 3 -23.60 -9.11 -6.07
CA THR A 3 -22.53 -9.14 -7.07
C THR A 3 -22.37 -7.74 -7.64
N CYS A 4 -21.26 -7.06 -7.35
CA CYS A 4 -20.86 -5.84 -8.06
C CYS A 4 -19.42 -5.99 -8.56
N LEU A 5 -19.31 -6.40 -9.83
CA LEU A 5 -18.09 -6.51 -10.61
C LEU A 5 -17.45 -5.13 -10.81
N THR A 6 -16.60 -4.69 -9.88
CA THR A 6 -15.44 -3.81 -10.19
C THR A 6 -14.37 -3.91 -9.10
N SER A 7 -13.81 -5.12 -8.93
CA SER A 7 -12.85 -5.51 -7.86
C SER A 7 -11.49 -4.79 -7.82
N ARG A 8 -11.34 -3.60 -8.41
CA ARG A 8 -10.11 -2.78 -8.29
C ARG A 8 -10.33 -1.36 -7.75
N LYS A 9 -11.56 -0.84 -7.75
CA LYS A 9 -11.87 0.49 -7.17
C LYS A 9 -12.43 0.44 -5.75
N SER A 10 -13.07 -0.67 -5.35
CA SER A 10 -13.70 -0.83 -4.03
C SER A 10 -12.69 -0.81 -2.87
N ILE A 11 -11.51 -1.41 -3.06
CA ILE A 11 -10.51 -1.56 -1.99
C ILE A 11 -10.04 -0.20 -1.45
N TYR A 12 -9.98 0.83 -2.30
CA TYR A 12 -9.54 2.17 -1.91
C TYR A 12 -10.65 3.03 -1.30
N THR A 13 -11.93 2.71 -1.57
CA THR A 13 -13.07 3.53 -1.09
C THR A 13 -13.53 3.14 0.32
N GLU A 14 -13.39 1.86 0.71
CA GLU A 14 -13.79 1.40 2.05
C GLU A 14 -12.72 1.67 3.14
N ALA A 15 -11.43 1.72 2.79
CA ALA A 15 -10.37 2.05 3.73
C ALA A 15 -10.33 3.54 4.14
N ALA A 16 -10.96 4.42 3.36
CA ALA A 16 -11.02 5.87 3.62
C ALA A 16 -12.05 6.29 4.68
N LYS A 17 -12.72 5.33 5.35
CA LYS A 17 -13.93 5.60 6.14
C LYS A 17 -13.70 6.07 7.57
N LEU A 18 -12.46 6.17 8.06
CA LEU A 18 -12.22 6.66 9.42
C LEU A 18 -10.86 7.36 9.54
N SER A 19 -10.89 8.70 9.54
CA SER A 19 -9.76 9.60 9.87
C SER A 19 -8.50 9.45 8.99
N LEU A 20 -8.59 9.72 7.68
CA LEU A 20 -7.39 9.95 6.87
C LEU A 20 -6.73 11.27 7.31
N LYS A 21 -5.55 11.19 7.90
CA LYS A 21 -4.73 12.35 8.26
C LYS A 21 -3.90 12.84 7.07
N GLU A 22 -3.57 11.99 6.11
CA GLU A 22 -3.15 12.38 4.76
C GLU A 22 -3.02 11.15 3.84
N CYS A 23 -3.29 11.31 2.54
CA CYS A 23 -3.00 10.28 1.52
C CYS A 23 -2.07 10.85 0.45
N GLY A 24 -0.97 10.14 0.16
CA GLY A 24 0.01 10.51 -0.84
C GLY A 24 0.13 9.46 -1.94
N VAL A 25 0.00 9.87 -3.20
CA VAL A 25 0.29 9.03 -4.37
C VAL A 25 1.72 9.28 -4.83
N ILE A 26 2.48 8.23 -5.09
CA ILE A 26 3.88 8.32 -5.50
C ILE A 26 3.98 8.03 -6.99
N SER A 27 4.37 9.05 -7.75
CA SER A 27 4.64 8.96 -9.19
C SER A 27 6.07 9.46 -9.47
N PRO A 28 6.88 8.73 -10.26
CA PRO A 28 6.61 7.45 -10.90
C PRO A 28 6.59 6.26 -9.92
N HIS A 29 5.94 5.16 -10.31
CA HIS A 29 5.88 3.96 -9.48
C HIS A 29 7.25 3.27 -9.37
N PHE A 30 7.95 3.49 -8.26
CA PHE A 30 9.28 2.93 -8.02
C PHE A 30 9.22 1.42 -7.75
N ASN A 31 10.15 0.67 -8.36
CA ASN A 31 10.36 -0.75 -8.09
C ASN A 31 11.06 -0.92 -6.73
N VAL A 32 10.45 -1.69 -5.84
CA VAL A 32 11.00 -2.00 -4.51
C VAL A 32 11.52 -3.41 -4.47
N ARG A 33 12.82 -3.57 -4.17
CA ARG A 33 13.41 -4.88 -3.87
C ARG A 33 13.07 -5.32 -2.45
N LEU A 34 13.16 -6.61 -2.18
CA LEU A 34 12.86 -7.18 -0.86
C LEU A 34 13.70 -6.57 0.28
N GLY A 35 14.94 -6.13 0.00
CA GLY A 35 15.80 -5.47 0.98
C GLY A 35 15.53 -3.97 1.19
N ASP A 36 14.81 -3.32 0.28
CA ASP A 36 14.59 -1.87 0.31
C ASP A 36 13.23 -1.47 0.89
N ARG A 37 12.32 -2.43 1.15
CA ARG A 37 10.97 -2.18 1.69
C ARG A 37 10.99 -1.37 3.00
N GLU A 38 11.90 -1.67 3.91
CA GLU A 38 12.01 -0.97 5.20
C GLU A 38 12.50 0.47 5.02
N LYS A 39 13.41 0.70 4.06
CA LYS A 39 13.93 2.04 3.74
C LYS A 39 12.79 2.95 3.23
N TRP A 40 11.92 2.41 2.38
CA TRP A 40 10.75 3.12 1.89
C TRP A 40 9.73 3.39 2.99
N GLY A 41 9.52 2.45 3.91
CA GLY A 41 8.66 2.67 5.09
C GLY A 41 9.14 3.85 5.93
N VAL A 42 10.44 3.91 6.24
CA VAL A 42 11.04 5.02 7.01
C VAL A 42 10.98 6.36 6.28
N ARG A 43 11.06 6.35 4.94
CA ARG A 43 11.03 7.58 4.14
C ARG A 43 9.62 8.15 3.96
N LEU A 44 8.61 7.30 3.93
CA LEU A 44 7.23 7.69 3.62
C LEU A 44 6.36 7.86 4.87
N LEU A 45 6.64 7.12 5.94
CA LEU A 45 5.84 7.14 7.15
C LEU A 45 6.53 7.97 8.24
N PRO A 46 5.78 8.81 8.97
CA PRO A 46 6.35 9.59 10.09
C PRO A 46 6.79 8.69 11.26
N ALA A 47 6.20 7.49 11.40
CA ALA A 47 6.60 6.48 12.37
C ALA A 47 6.42 5.06 11.82
N ARG A 48 7.29 4.13 12.23
CA ARG A 48 7.27 2.72 11.74
C ARG A 48 6.00 1.95 12.08
N GLN A 49 5.30 2.34 13.13
CA GLN A 49 4.07 1.71 13.58
C GLN A 49 2.81 2.44 13.09
N PHE A 50 2.97 3.54 12.34
CA PHE A 50 1.87 4.41 11.96
C PHE A 50 1.79 4.56 10.44
N GLY A 51 0.61 4.27 9.89
CA GLY A 51 0.30 4.36 8.47
C GLY A 51 0.59 3.09 7.67
N HIS A 52 0.12 3.09 6.43
CA HIS A 52 0.24 1.96 5.52
C HIS A 52 0.79 2.40 4.17
N VAL A 53 1.84 1.69 3.71
CA VAL A 53 2.33 1.79 2.34
C VAL A 53 1.65 0.73 1.47
N VAL A 54 1.10 1.18 0.34
CA VAL A 54 0.43 0.35 -0.65
C VAL A 54 1.39 -0.02 -1.77
N LEU A 55 1.46 -1.32 -2.06
CA LEU A 55 2.33 -1.92 -3.06
C LEU A 55 1.49 -2.68 -4.09
N THR A 56 1.88 -2.58 -5.36
CA THR A 56 1.42 -3.51 -6.41
C THR A 56 2.43 -4.63 -6.56
N THR A 57 2.03 -5.81 -6.14
CA THR A 57 2.81 -7.04 -6.33
C THR A 57 2.18 -7.89 -7.44
N SER A 58 2.88 -8.94 -7.86
CA SER A 58 2.34 -9.92 -8.82
C SER A 58 1.07 -10.62 -8.30
N ALA A 59 0.91 -10.75 -6.99
CA ALA A 59 -0.26 -11.34 -6.34
C ALA A 59 -1.40 -10.33 -6.10
N GLY A 60 -1.24 -9.08 -6.57
CA GLY A 60 -2.23 -8.01 -6.44
C GLY A 60 -1.75 -6.83 -5.59
N ILE A 61 -2.69 -5.93 -5.31
CA ILE A 61 -2.49 -4.76 -4.46
C ILE A 61 -2.56 -5.19 -3.00
N MET A 62 -1.56 -4.82 -2.20
CA MET A 62 -1.51 -5.16 -0.78
C MET A 62 -0.70 -4.14 0.01
N ASP A 63 -0.87 -4.17 1.33
CA ASP A 63 -0.05 -3.39 2.25
C ASP A 63 1.34 -4.00 2.43
N HIS A 64 2.26 -3.17 2.89
CA HIS A 64 3.63 -3.56 3.18
C HIS A 64 3.78 -4.65 4.27
N HIS A 65 2.85 -4.80 5.23
CA HIS A 65 2.92 -5.89 6.21
C HIS A 65 2.52 -7.24 5.58
N GLN A 66 1.47 -7.27 4.76
CA GLN A 66 1.12 -8.45 3.97
C GLN A 66 2.23 -8.84 3.00
N ALA A 67 2.82 -7.86 2.31
CA ALA A 67 3.96 -8.11 1.43
C ALA A 67 5.18 -8.67 2.19
N ARG A 68 5.36 -8.28 3.45
CA ARG A 68 6.40 -8.83 4.34
C ARG A 68 6.13 -10.29 4.70
N ARG A 69 4.88 -10.63 5.08
CA ARG A 69 4.49 -12.02 5.39
C ARG A 69 4.62 -12.95 4.19
N LYS A 70 4.27 -12.47 2.99
CA LYS A 70 4.33 -13.22 1.73
C LYS A 70 5.70 -13.17 1.05
N ASN A 71 6.68 -12.49 1.64
CA ASN A 71 8.00 -12.25 1.04
C ASN A 71 7.94 -11.79 -0.42
N THR A 72 6.97 -10.92 -0.74
CA THR A 72 6.74 -10.45 -2.10
C THR A 72 7.26 -9.01 -2.26
N SER A 73 7.80 -8.72 -3.44
CA SER A 73 8.23 -7.39 -3.88
C SER A 73 7.26 -6.84 -4.93
N GLY A 74 7.41 -5.56 -5.25
CA GLY A 74 6.49 -4.91 -6.16
C GLY A 74 6.84 -3.45 -6.42
N LYS A 75 5.86 -2.70 -6.92
CA LYS A 75 5.98 -1.25 -7.11
C LYS A 75 5.20 -0.51 -6.03
N ILE A 76 5.73 0.60 -5.55
CA ILE A 76 4.99 1.49 -4.64
C ILE A 76 3.95 2.26 -5.45
N LEU A 77 2.73 2.27 -4.93
CA LEU A 77 1.66 3.16 -5.41
C LEU A 77 1.57 4.43 -4.57
N GLY A 78 1.65 4.29 -3.26
CA GLY A 78 1.43 5.40 -2.35
C GLY A 78 1.40 4.97 -0.89
N TYR A 79 1.08 5.92 -0.02
CA TYR A 79 0.90 5.71 1.40
C TYR A 79 -0.33 6.46 1.90
N PHE A 80 -0.88 5.99 3.01
CA PHE A 80 -1.93 6.68 3.73
C PHE A 80 -1.72 6.52 5.24
N TYR A 81 -2.06 7.55 6.00
CA TYR A 81 -2.04 7.56 7.46
C TYR A 81 -3.07 8.51 8.04
#